data_AF-A0A9E6MZL6-F1
#
_entry.id   AF-A0A9E6MZL6-F1
#
_cell.length_a   1.000
_cell.length_b   1.000
_cell.length_c   1.000
_cell.angle_alpha   90.00
_cell.angle_beta   90.00
_cell.angle_gamma   90.00
#
_symmetry.space_group_name_H-M   'P 1'
#
loop_
_entity.id
_entity.type
_entity.pdbx_description
1 polymer ?
#
loop_
_entity_poly.entity_id
_entity_poly.type
_entity_poly.pdbx_seq_one_letter_code
_entity_poly.pdbx_strand_id
1 'polypeptide(L)'
;MSLTSSVCLLLSEWISFLLAAVPPRSRRTFVELLIGCMLNPEGWVTRAIGAIRREAHWTTYYKLIERANVSVADLSIQLLQLTQRVFPNE
;
A
#
# COMPACT_ATOMS: atom_id res chain seq x y z
N MET A 1 -16.54 -9.88 17.96
CA MET A 1 -16.27 -9.51 16.55
C MET A 1 -15.84 -10.76 15.80
N SER A 2 -16.21 -10.91 14.52
CA SER A 2 -15.70 -12.03 13.72
C SER A 2 -14.21 -11.84 13.42
N LEU A 3 -13.51 -12.94 13.11
CA LEU A 3 -12.11 -12.88 12.66
C LEU A 3 -11.97 -11.95 11.45
N THR A 4 -12.86 -12.08 10.47
CA THR A 4 -12.88 -11.25 9.26
C THR A 4 -13.00 -9.76 9.58
N SER A 5 -13.92 -9.38 10.48
CA SER A 5 -14.06 -7.97 10.87
C SER A 5 -12.81 -7.42 11.55
N SER A 6 -12.13 -8.27 12.34
CA SER A 6 -10.90 -7.89 13.04
C SER A 6 -9.73 -7.71 12.07
N VAL A 7 -9.59 -8.62 11.10
CA VAL A 7 -8.59 -8.54 10.04
C VAL A 7 -8.81 -7.30 9.16
N CYS A 8 -10.06 -7.03 8.77
CA CYS A 8 -10.38 -5.84 7.98
C CYS A 8 -10.03 -4.54 8.72
N LEU A 9 -10.26 -4.47 10.03
CA LEU A 9 -9.91 -3.31 10.84
C LEU A 9 -8.39 -3.14 10.98
N LEU A 10 -7.64 -4.23 11.22
CA LEU A 10 -6.19 -4.17 11.30
C LEU A 10 -5.56 -3.73 9.99
N LEU A 11 -6.00 -4.33 8.87
CA LEU A 11 -5.51 -3.96 7.54
C LEU A 11 -5.84 -2.49 7.22
N SER A 12 -7.04 -2.02 7.57
CA SER A 12 -7.40 -0.62 7.32
C SER A 12 -6.58 0.35 8.18
N GLU A 13 -6.29 0.01 9.43
CA GLU A 13 -5.43 0.81 10.30
C GLU A 13 -4.00 0.87 9.77
N TRP A 14 -3.42 -0.28 9.39
CA TRP A 14 -2.05 -0.37 8.88
C TRP A 14 -1.89 0.36 7.55
N ILE A 15 -2.82 0.18 6.61
CA ILE A 15 -2.82 0.92 5.35
C ILE A 15 -2.96 2.42 5.63
N SER A 16 -3.88 2.84 6.51
CA SER A 16 -4.06 4.25 6.87
C SER A 16 -2.79 4.85 7.48
N PHE A 17 -2.07 4.09 8.31
CA PHE A 17 -0.80 4.50 8.89
C PHE A 17 0.27 4.74 7.82
N LEU A 18 0.39 3.84 6.84
CA LEU A 18 1.32 4.00 5.72
C LEU A 18 0.95 5.21 4.83
N LEU A 19 -0.34 5.47 4.64
CA LEU A 19 -0.83 6.58 3.82
C LEU A 19 -0.47 7.96 4.35
N ALA A 20 -0.01 8.08 5.60
CA ALA A 20 0.55 9.33 6.12
C ALA A 20 1.80 9.78 5.34
N ALA A 21 2.60 8.85 4.82
CA ALA A 21 3.77 9.13 3.98
C ALA A 21 3.43 9.34 2.49
N VAL A 22 2.16 9.18 2.10
CA VAL A 22 1.73 9.23 0.69
C VAL A 22 0.97 10.52 0.40
N PRO A 23 1.38 11.30 -0.63
CA PRO A 23 0.67 12.50 -1.03
C PRO A 23 -0.82 12.22 -1.30
N PRO A 24 -1.75 13.09 -0.86
CA PRO A 24 -3.20 12.84 -0.98
C PRO A 24 -3.65 12.42 -2.38
N ARG A 25 -3.11 13.07 -3.43
CA ARG A 25 -3.41 12.77 -4.84
C ARG A 25 -3.00 11.35 -5.30
N SER A 26 -2.03 10.75 -4.62
CA SER A 26 -1.43 9.46 -4.96
C SER A 26 -2.02 8.30 -4.16
N ARG A 27 -2.74 8.58 -3.05
CA ARG A 27 -3.18 7.57 -2.08
C ARG A 27 -4.03 6.46 -2.69
N ARG A 28 -4.98 6.80 -3.56
CA ARG A 28 -5.83 5.80 -4.22
C ARG A 28 -5.01 4.83 -5.06
N THR A 29 -4.17 5.35 -5.96
CA THR A 29 -3.33 4.52 -6.84
C THR A 29 -2.32 3.71 -6.04
N PHE A 30 -1.82 4.26 -4.93
CA PHE A 30 -0.96 3.53 -4.00
C PHE A 30 -1.69 2.35 -3.35
N VAL A 31 -2.89 2.56 -2.81
CA VAL A 31 -3.70 1.48 -2.21
C VAL A 31 -4.04 0.40 -3.23
N GLU A 32 -4.48 0.79 -4.43
CA GLU A 32 -4.74 -0.14 -5.53
C GLU A 32 -3.52 -1.02 -5.82
N LEU A 33 -2.33 -0.41 -5.99
CA LEU A 33 -1.10 -1.14 -6.27
C LEU A 33 -0.67 -2.03 -5.10
N LEU A 34 -0.75 -1.52 -3.86
CA LEU A 34 -0.41 -2.26 -2.65
C LEU A 34 -1.28 -3.52 -2.52
N ILE A 35 -2.59 -3.40 -2.69
CA ILE A 35 -3.52 -4.55 -2.67
C ILE A 35 -3.20 -5.51 -3.82
N GLY A 36 -2.95 -4.99 -5.03
CA GLY A 36 -2.54 -5.81 -6.16
C GLY A 36 -1.29 -6.65 -5.87
N CYS A 37 -0.29 -6.06 -5.20
CA CYS A 37 0.92 -6.77 -4.78
C CYS A 37 0.65 -7.80 -3.67
N MET A 38 -0.27 -7.54 -2.74
CA MET A 38 -0.68 -8.52 -1.73
C MET A 38 -1.39 -9.74 -2.34
N LEU A 39 -2.14 -9.53 -3.43
CA LEU A 39 -2.86 -10.59 -4.13
C LEU A 39 -1.98 -11.36 -5.13
N ASN A 40 -0.85 -10.78 -5.56
CA ASN A 40 0.02 -11.37 -6.56
C ASN A 40 1.49 -11.42 -6.13
N PRO A 41 2.03 -12.61 -5.78
CA PRO A 41 3.40 -12.75 -5.30
C PRO A 41 4.46 -12.79 -6.41
N GLU A 42 4.08 -12.75 -7.70
CA GLU A 42 5.02 -12.90 -8.82
C GLU A 42 5.98 -11.69 -8.99
N GLY A 43 5.74 -10.59 -8.27
CA GLY A 43 6.62 -9.41 -8.26
C GLY A 43 6.46 -8.47 -9.46
N TRP A 44 5.64 -8.83 -10.46
CA TRP A 44 5.38 -7.99 -11.63
C TRP A 44 4.26 -7.00 -11.38
N VAL A 45 4.54 -5.70 -11.51
CA VAL A 45 3.56 -4.60 -11.35
C VAL A 45 2.33 -4.78 -12.24
N THR A 46 2.52 -5.24 -13.48
CA THR A 46 1.41 -5.50 -14.42
C THR A 46 0.48 -6.61 -13.93
N ARG A 47 1.05 -7.65 -13.31
CA ARG A 47 0.30 -8.78 -12.73
C ARG A 47 -0.43 -8.37 -11.46
N ALA A 48 0.19 -7.55 -10.61
CA ALA A 48 -0.45 -6.92 -9.46
C ALA A 48 -1.66 -6.06 -9.85
N ILE A 49 -1.52 -5.18 -10.85
CA ILE A 49 -2.62 -4.35 -11.35
C ILE A 49 -3.71 -5.21 -12.01
N GLY A 50 -3.33 -6.29 -12.69
CA GLY A 50 -4.28 -7.24 -13.28
C GLY A 50 -5.08 -8.05 -12.26
N ALA A 51 -4.60 -8.17 -11.02
CA ALA A 51 -5.27 -8.91 -9.95
C ALA A 51 -6.40 -8.14 -9.26
N ILE A 52 -6.57 -6.84 -9.58
CA ILE A 52 -7.57 -5.98 -8.96
C ILE A 52 -8.53 -5.36 -9.99
N ARG A 53 -9.69 -4.91 -9.52
CA ARG A 53 -10.51 -3.97 -10.29
C ARG A 53 -9.90 -2.58 -10.17
N ARG A 54 -9.01 -2.25 -11.11
CA ARG A 54 -8.41 -0.91 -11.18
C ARG A 54 -9.45 0.14 -11.59
N GLU A 55 -9.36 1.31 -10.98
CA GLU A 55 -10.06 2.49 -11.46
C GLU A 55 -9.11 3.54 -12.03
N ALA A 56 -7.82 3.49 -11.70
CA ALA A 56 -6.81 4.34 -12.32
C ALA A 56 -6.35 3.83 -13.70
N HIS A 57 -5.86 4.76 -14.52
CA HIS A 57 -5.21 4.45 -15.79
C HIS A 57 -3.78 3.95 -15.55
N TRP A 58 -3.27 3.11 -16.47
CA TRP A 58 -1.88 2.61 -16.44
C TRP A 58 -0.85 3.73 -16.20
N THR A 59 -1.04 4.87 -16.87
CA THR A 59 -0.14 6.03 -16.77
C THR A 59 -0.09 6.62 -15.35
N THR A 60 -1.13 6.46 -14.53
CA THR A 60 -1.14 6.90 -13.13
C THR A 60 -0.25 6.01 -12.26
N TYR A 61 -0.29 4.69 -12.46
CA TYR A 61 0.61 3.76 -11.77
C TYR A 61 2.07 3.98 -12.20
N TYR A 62 2.30 4.16 -13.50
CA TYR A 62 3.64 4.48 -14.01
C TYR A 62 4.20 5.77 -13.39
N LYS A 63 3.40 6.85 -13.33
CA LYS A 63 3.81 8.09 -12.66
C LYS A 63 4.03 7.91 -11.15
N LEU A 64 3.27 7.03 -10.50
CA LEU A 64 3.46 6.73 -9.09
C LEU A 64 4.84 6.11 -8.83
N ILE A 65 5.21 5.12 -9.65
CA ILE A 65 6.44 4.33 -9.50
C ILE A 65 7.67 5.09 -10.02
N GLU A 66 7.61 5.57 -11.26
CA GLU A 66 8.78 6.13 -11.93
C GLU A 66 9.10 7.56 -11.46
N ARG A 67 8.07 8.40 -11.25
CA ARG A 67 8.28 9.82 -10.92
C ARG A 67 8.37 10.09 -9.43
N ALA A 68 8.57 9.05 -8.60
CA ALA A 68 8.67 9.14 -7.15
C ALA A 68 7.60 10.07 -6.54
N ASN A 69 6.35 9.93 -7.01
CA ASN A 69 5.21 10.66 -6.44
C ASN A 69 4.90 10.23 -4.99
N VAL A 70 5.69 9.31 -4.46
CA VAL A 70 5.80 8.89 -3.07
C VAL A 70 7.29 8.81 -2.75
N SER A 71 7.70 9.44 -1.65
CA SER A 71 9.06 9.32 -1.14
C SER A 71 9.27 7.90 -0.61
N VAL A 72 10.22 7.17 -1.22
CA VAL A 72 10.56 5.81 -0.77
C VAL A 72 11.10 5.86 0.65
N ALA A 73 11.92 6.87 0.98
CA ALA A 73 12.48 7.05 2.32
C ALA A 73 11.39 7.25 3.37
N ASP A 74 10.44 8.16 3.12
CA ASP A 74 9.35 8.44 4.08
C ASP A 74 8.45 7.21 4.24
N LEU A 75 8.15 6.53 3.15
CA LEU A 75 7.36 5.29 3.19
C LEU A 75 8.08 4.18 3.96
N SER A 76 9.39 4.02 3.77
CA SER A 76 10.22 3.05 4.50
C SER A 76 10.28 3.38 5.99
N ILE A 77 10.46 4.65 6.36
CA ILE A 77 10.43 5.09 7.76
C ILE A 77 9.07 4.79 8.38
N GLN A 78 7.98 5.12 7.68
CA GLN A 78 6.63 4.85 8.14
C GLN A 78 6.37 3.35 8.30
N LEU A 79 6.87 2.51 7.40
CA LEU A 79 6.78 1.06 7.53
C LEU A 79 7.54 0.55 8.76
N LEU A 80 8.77 1.02 8.98
CA LEU A 80 9.56 0.63 10.15
C LEU A 80 8.90 1.05 11.47
N GLN A 81 8.32 2.25 11.52
CA GLN A 81 7.54 2.71 12.68
C GLN A 81 6.30 1.85 12.92
N LEU A 82 5.62 1.42 11.85
CA LEU A 82 4.50 0.49 11.97
C LEU A 82 4.96 -0.85 12.54
N THR A 83 6.06 -1.40 12.02
CA THR A 83 6.65 -2.66 12.52
C THR A 83 7.00 -2.54 14.00
N GLN A 84 7.68 -1.47 14.42
CA GLN A 84 7.99 -1.22 15.84
C GLN A 84 6.74 -1.10 16.71
N ARG A 85 5.66 -0.48 16.20
CA ARG A 85 4.39 -0.34 16.93
C ARG A 85 3.67 -1.68 17.10
N VAL A 86 3.71 -2.54 16.09
CA VAL A 86 3.05 -3.85 16.10
C VAL A 86 3.89 -4.90 16.84
N PHE A 87 5.22 -4.80 16.75
CA PHE A 87 6.19 -5.74 17.31
C PHE A 87 7.25 -4.98 18.15
N PRO A 88 6.90 -4.47 19.35
CA PRO A 88 7.79 -3.60 20.12
C PRO A 88 8.98 -4.32 20.80
N ASN A 89 8.96 -5.66 20.85
CA ASN A 89 9.92 -6.46 21.61
C ASN A 89 10.65 -7.52 20.75
N GLU A 90 10.51 -7.47 19.43
CA GLU A 90 11.32 -8.28 18.48
C GLU A 90 12.56 -7.50 18.02
#